data_AF-A0A831KBU9-F1
#
_entry.id   AF-A0A831KBU9-F1
#
_cell.length_a   1.000
_cell.length_b   1.000
_cell.length_c   1.000
_cell.angle_alpha   90.00
_cell.angle_beta   90.00
_cell.angle_gamma   90.00
#
_symmetry.space_group_name_H-M   'P 1'
#
loop_
_entity.id
_entity.type
_entity.pdbx_description
1 polymer ?
#
loop_
_entity_poly.entity_id
_entity_poly.type
_entity_poly.pdbx_seq_one_letter_code
_entity_poly.pdbx_strand_id
1 'polypeptide(L)' 'MQALKLFAELREDSGKGVARKLRRDGKIPAVLYGRGEVTISLVLNSDELSHLLAGGKAT' A
#
# COMPACT_ATOMS: atom_id res chain seq x y z
N MET A 1 19.13 -11.64 4.56
CA MET A 1 18.02 -10.68 4.38
C MET A 1 16.74 -11.48 4.29
N GLN A 2 15.77 -11.22 5.17
CA GLN A 2 14.45 -11.85 5.08
C GLN A 2 13.54 -10.93 4.27
N ALA A 3 12.92 -11.47 3.22
CA ALA A 3 11.97 -10.72 2.41
C ALA A 3 10.57 -10.84 3.03
N LEU A 4 9.90 -9.70 3.21
CA LEU A 4 8.51 -9.63 3.63
C LEU A 4 7.61 -9.57 2.39
N LYS A 5 6.49 -10.28 2.42
CA LYS A 5 5.46 -10.21 1.37
C LYS A 5 4.37 -9.26 1.86
N LEU A 6 3.92 -8.37 0.97
CA LEU A 6 2.80 -7.46 1.19
C LEU A 6 1.96 -7.44 -0.08
N PHE A 7 0.66 -7.66 0.05
CA PHE A 7 -0.25 -7.59 -1.08
C PHE A 7 -0.60 -6.14 -1.43
N ALA A 8 -0.70 -5.86 -2.73
CA ALA A 8 -1.02 -4.54 -3.26
C ALA A 8 -1.99 -4.65 -4.45
N GLU A 9 -2.96 -3.73 -4.51
CA GLU A 9 -3.89 -3.56 -5.62
C GLU A 9 -3.47 -2.35 -6.46
N LEU A 10 -3.68 -2.38 -7.78
CA LEU A 10 -3.52 -1.20 -8.62
C LEU A 10 -4.59 -0.16 -8.28
N ARG A 11 -4.18 1.12 -8.25
CA ARG A 11 -5.08 2.23 -7.98
C ARG A 11 -5.29 3.06 -9.25
N GLU A 12 -6.51 3.06 -9.76
CA GLU A 12 -6.89 3.83 -10.95
C GLU A 12 -7.11 5.32 -10.62
N ASP A 13 -7.82 5.60 -9.51
CA ASP A 13 -8.22 6.95 -9.16
C ASP A 13 -7.26 7.66 -8.19
N SER A 14 -7.12 8.99 -8.38
CA SER A 14 -6.26 9.84 -7.56
C SER A 14 -6.95 11.11 -7.03
N GLY A 15 -6.28 11.79 -6.10
CA GLY A 15 -6.77 13.01 -5.48
C GLY A 15 -7.26 12.86 -4.03
N LYS A 16 -7.61 14.01 -3.44
CA LYS A 16 -7.92 14.15 -2.01
C LYS A 16 -9.15 13.33 -1.57
N GLY A 17 -10.22 13.35 -2.35
CA GLY A 17 -11.46 12.63 -2.03
C GLY A 17 -11.26 11.12 -2.04
N VAL A 18 -10.63 10.61 -3.10
CA VAL A 18 -10.28 9.19 -3.26
C VAL A 18 -9.38 8.72 -2.11
N ALA A 19 -8.31 9.46 -1.81
CA ALA A 19 -7.41 9.12 -0.72
C ALA A 19 -8.08 9.18 0.67
N ARG A 20 -9.08 10.04 0.86
CA ARG A 20 -9.88 10.09 2.11
C ARG A 20 -10.80 8.89 2.21
N LYS A 21 -11.46 8.50 1.11
CA LYS A 21 -12.33 7.32 1.05
C LYS A 21 -11.54 6.04 1.34
N LEU A 22 -10.42 5.83 0.64
CA LEU A 22 -9.55 4.68 0.85
C LEU A 22 -9.12 4.52 2.30
N ARG A 23 -8.70 5.60 2.97
CA ARG A 23 -8.33 5.56 4.39
C ARG A 23 -9.50 5.22 5.32
N ARG A 24 -10.71 5.67 5.00
CA ARG A 24 -11.92 5.30 5.77
C ARG A 24 -12.26 3.82 5.59
N ASP A 25 -11.97 3.27 4.42
CA ASP A 25 -12.21 1.86 4.07
C ASP A 25 -11.08 0.92 4.56
N GLY A 26 -10.19 1.39 5.47
CA GLY A 26 -9.08 0.58 6.00
C GLY A 26 -7.94 0.33 5.01
N LYS A 27 -7.88 1.12 3.93
CA LYS A 27 -6.86 1.01 2.89
C LYS A 27 -5.89 2.19 2.89
N ILE A 28 -4.65 1.94 2.45
CA ILE A 28 -3.57 2.93 2.38
C ILE A 28 -3.23 3.20 0.91
N PRO A 29 -3.44 4.42 0.40
CA PRO A 29 -2.95 4.79 -0.92
C PRO A 29 -1.41 4.90 -0.89
N ALA A 30 -0.75 4.23 -1.83
CA ALA A 30 0.70 4.14 -1.93
C ALA A 30 1.19 4.36 -3.37
N VAL A 31 2.51 4.53 -3.51
CA VAL A 31 3.18 4.73 -4.80
C VAL A 31 4.46 3.90 -4.80
N LEU A 32 4.61 3.02 -5.80
CA LEU A 32 5.84 2.30 -6.08
C LEU A 32 6.62 3.03 -7.16
N TYR A 33 7.89 3.31 -6.90
CA TYR A 33 8.78 4.00 -7.82
C TYR A 33 10.17 3.36 -7.81
N GLY A 34 10.90 3.52 -8.93
CA GLY A 34 12.24 2.99 -9.13
C GLY A 34 13.02 3.85 -10.13
N ARG A 35 14.35 3.77 -10.09
CA ARG A 35 15.20 4.56 -10.98
C ARG A 35 14.99 4.13 -12.43
N GLY A 36 14.43 5.03 -13.25
CA GLY A 36 14.16 4.76 -14.67
C GLY A 36 12.89 3.94 -14.94
N GLU A 37 12.09 3.68 -13.90
CA GLU A 37 10.86 2.90 -14.02
C GLU A 37 9.61 3.80 -13.94
N VAL A 38 8.52 3.30 -14.52
CA VAL A 38 7.22 3.97 -14.45
C VAL A 38 6.69 3.88 -13.02
N THR A 39 6.16 5.00 -12.53
CA THR A 39 5.55 5.07 -11.20
C THR A 39 4.20 4.36 -11.20
N ILE A 40 4.00 3.46 -10.23
CA ILE A 40 2.76 2.68 -10.11
C ILE A 40 2.00 3.15 -8.88
N SER A 41 0.75 3.55 -9.09
CA SER A 41 -0.17 3.86 -7.98
C SER A 41 -0.78 2.59 -7.43
N LEU A 42 -0.68 2.41 -6.12
CA LEU A 42 -1.11 1.21 -5.41
C LEU A 42 -2.08 1.54 -4.28
N VAL A 43 -2.82 0.51 -3.85
CA VAL A 43 -3.57 0.48 -2.61
C VAL A 43 -3.10 -0.72 -1.78
N LEU A 44 -2.86 -0.48 -0.49
CA LEU A 44 -2.43 -1.48 0.48
C LEU A 44 -3.50 -1.68 1.56
N ASN A 45 -3.55 -2.86 2.16
CA ASN A 45 -4.34 -3.07 3.37
C ASN A 45 -3.63 -2.44 4.58
N SER A 46 -4.36 -1.69 5.41
CA SER A 46 -3.78 -1.01 6.57
C SER A 46 -3.30 -1.99 7.65
N ASP A 47 -4.11 -3.00 7.97
CA ASP A 47 -3.82 -3.96 9.03
C ASP A 47 -2.61 -4.82 8.67
N GLU A 48 -2.56 -5.31 7.43
CA GLU A 48 -1.42 -6.07 6.91
C GLU A 48 -0.11 -5.26 6.99
N LEU A 49 -0.14 -4.00 6.54
CA LEU A 49 1.03 -3.13 6.60
C LEU A 49 1.46 -2.87 8.05
N SER A 50 0.51 -2.57 8.94
CA SER A 50 0.81 -2.34 10.36
C SER A 50 1.43 -3.56 11.03
N HIS A 51 0.93 -4.77 10.74
CA HIS A 51 1.51 -6.01 11.25
C HIS A 51 2.95 -6.21 10.79
N LEU A 52 3.23 -5.99 9.49
CA LEU A 52 4.58 -6.12 8.95
C LEU A 52 5.55 -5.09 9.54
N LEU A 53 5.12 -3.85 9.74
CA LEU A 53 5.94 -2.79 10.34
C LEU A 53 6.23 -3.04 11.82
N ALA A 54 5.30 -3.65 12.55
CA ALA A 54 5.48 -4.02 13.95
C ALA A 54 6.40 -5.24 14.15
N GLY A 55 6.95 -5.81 13.08
CA GLY A 55 7.77 -7.03 13.14
C GLY A 55 6.95 -8.32 13.29
N GLY A 56 5.63 -8.23 13.17
CA GLY A 56 4.75 -9.38 13.13
C GLY A 56 4.87 -10.09 11.78
N LYS A 57 5.02 -11.42 11.79
CA LYS A 57 4.85 -12.21 10.58
C LYS A 57 3.39 -12.09 10.17
N ALA A 58 3.10 -11.53 9.00
CA ALA A 58 1.80 -11.68 8.36
C ALA A 58 1.49 -13.18 8.33
N THR A 59 0.45 -13.58 9.06
CA THR A 59 0.04 -14.98 9.22
C THR A 59 -0.71 -15.41 7.99
#